data_AF-A0A062WYG8-F1
#
_entry.id   AF-A0A062WYG8-F1
#
_cell.length_a   1.000
_cell.length_b   1.000
_cell.length_c   1.000
_cell.angle_alpha   90.00
_cell.angle_beta   90.00
_cell.angle_gamma   90.00
#
_symmetry.space_group_name_H-M   'P 1'
#
loop_
_entity.id
_entity.type
_entity.pdbx_description
1 polymer ?
#
loop_
_entity_poly.entity_id
_entity_poly.type
_entity_poly.pdbx_seq_one_letter_code
_entity_poly.pdbx_strand_id
1 'polypeptide(L)'
;MARLGMPPAGRWVMSPFAGDATHPAYPGAFLRPGQQAAAVPTVFRLAFELPQVTRVAVGSTSSEHLRALAAAVDLQVDGGQITRYRQLLAARPSLRPEAP
;
A
#
# COMPACT_ATOMS: atom_id res chain seq x y z
N MET A 1 5.32 -13.08 8.17
CA MET A 1 4.90 -11.95 9.03
C MET A 1 3.90 -12.46 10.04
N ALA A 2 4.18 -12.32 11.34
CA ALA A 2 3.21 -12.64 12.38
C ALA A 2 2.01 -11.68 12.25
N ARG A 3 0.86 -12.19 11.80
CA ARG A 3 -0.40 -11.47 11.93
C ARG A 3 -0.73 -11.46 13.42
N LEU A 4 -0.78 -10.29 14.05
CA LEU A 4 -1.10 -10.10 15.48
C LEU A 4 -2.54 -10.51 15.89
N GLY A 5 -3.19 -11.47 15.21
CA GLY A 5 -4.56 -11.90 15.51
C GLY A 5 -5.64 -10.82 15.35
N MET A 6 -5.26 -9.59 15.01
CA MET A 6 -6.16 -8.44 14.93
C MET A 6 -7.13 -8.58 13.75
N PRO A 7 -8.45 -8.35 13.95
CA PRO A 7 -9.40 -8.28 12.85
C PRO A 7 -9.03 -7.13 11.89
N PRO A 8 -9.29 -7.24 10.58
CA PRO A 8 -8.87 -6.26 9.57
C PRO A 8 -9.32 -4.82 9.88
N ALA A 9 -10.50 -4.66 10.47
CA ALA A 9 -11.05 -3.37 10.87
C ALA A 9 -10.26 -2.66 11.99
N GLY A 10 -9.48 -3.42 12.77
CA GLY A 10 -8.61 -2.88 13.82
C GLY A 10 -7.18 -2.63 13.36
N ARG A 11 -6.83 -2.94 12.10
CA ARG A 11 -5.47 -2.78 11.59
C ARG A 11 -5.29 -1.40 10.96
N TRP A 12 -4.19 -0.75 11.34
CA TRP A 12 -3.76 0.53 10.80
C TRP A 12 -2.36 0.36 10.27
N VAL A 13 -2.09 0.89 9.09
CA VAL A 13 -0.73 1.02 8.58
C VAL A 13 -0.26 2.44 8.87
N MET A 14 0.96 2.57 9.39
CA MET A 14 1.65 3.85 9.52
C MET A 14 2.74 3.93 8.47
N SER A 15 2.84 5.10 7.83
CA SER A 15 3.88 5.40 6.84
C SER A 15 3.91 4.40 5.67
N PRO A 16 2.89 4.42 4.79
CA PRO A 16 2.87 3.55 3.60
C PRO A 16 4.04 3.83 2.64
N PHE A 17 4.74 4.95 2.85
CA PHE A 17 5.93 5.35 2.10
C PHE A 17 7.25 4.98 2.79
N ALA A 18 7.22 4.38 4.00
CA ALA A 18 8.40 4.25 4.85
C ALA A 18 9.20 5.57 5.06
N GLY A 19 8.56 6.73 4.81
CA GLY A 19 9.19 8.05 4.80
C GLY A 19 9.65 8.56 3.43
N ASP A 20 9.62 7.75 2.37
CA ASP A 20 10.05 8.14 1.02
C ASP A 20 9.02 7.77 -0.06
N ALA A 21 8.33 8.80 -0.55
CA ALA A 21 7.30 8.68 -1.57
C ALA A 21 7.89 8.65 -3.01
N THR A 22 9.22 8.73 -3.16
CA THR A 22 9.93 8.86 -4.44
C THR A 22 10.58 7.56 -4.92
N HIS A 23 10.45 6.46 -4.17
CA HIS A 23 11.06 5.19 -4.52
C HIS A 23 10.64 4.73 -5.94
N PRO A 24 11.59 4.39 -6.84
CA PRO A 24 11.36 4.17 -8.28
C PRO A 24 10.60 2.89 -8.63
N ALA A 25 10.08 2.16 -7.64
CA ALA A 25 9.31 0.94 -7.88
C ALA A 25 7.90 1.35 -8.35
N TYR A 26 7.67 1.31 -9.66
CA TYR A 26 6.41 1.79 -10.24
C TYR A 26 5.21 0.90 -9.83
N PRO A 27 4.21 1.45 -9.12
CA PRO A 27 3.08 0.68 -8.61
C PRO A 27 1.93 0.51 -9.61
N GLY A 28 1.99 1.12 -10.80
CA GLY A 28 0.88 1.10 -11.76
C GLY A 28 0.52 -0.28 -12.30
N ALA A 29 1.41 -1.27 -12.18
CA ALA A 29 1.13 -2.67 -12.52
C ALA A 29 0.04 -3.33 -11.65
N PHE A 30 -0.38 -2.66 -10.56
CA PHE A 30 -1.45 -3.11 -9.68
C PHE A 30 -2.79 -2.41 -9.93
N LEU A 31 -2.85 -1.39 -10.79
CA LEU A 31 -4.13 -0.77 -11.15
C LEU A 31 -4.81 -1.56 -12.25
N ARG A 32 -6.14 -1.44 -12.33
CA ARG A 32 -6.88 -1.98 -13.48
C ARG A 32 -6.43 -1.30 -14.78
N PRO A 33 -6.41 -2.02 -15.91
CA PRO A 33 -6.09 -1.44 -17.22
C PRO A 33 -6.95 -0.20 -17.50
N GLY A 34 -6.33 0.84 -18.06
CA GLY A 34 -6.98 2.11 -18.38
C GLY A 34 -6.93 3.16 -17.27
N GLN A 35 -6.39 2.84 -16.09
CA GLN A 35 -6.12 3.83 -15.04
C GLN A 35 -4.65 4.27 -15.07
N GLN A 36 -4.43 5.57 -15.07
CA GLN A 36 -3.12 6.20 -14.94
C GLN A 36 -3.20 7.14 -13.73
N ALA A 37 -2.34 6.93 -12.75
CA ALA A 37 -2.24 7.78 -11.58
C ALA A 37 -0.77 7.97 -11.20
N ALA A 38 -0.47 9.10 -10.56
CA ALA A 38 0.87 9.32 -10.03
C ALA A 38 1.25 8.22 -9.02
N ALA A 39 2.56 7.99 -8.85
CA ALA A 39 3.08 6.91 -8.02
C ALA A 39 2.54 6.98 -6.58
N VAL A 40 2.53 8.18 -5.99
CA VAL A 40 2.12 8.40 -4.59
C VAL A 40 0.63 8.06 -4.33
N PRO A 41 -0.34 8.61 -5.07
CA PRO A 41 -1.73 8.15 -5.05
C PRO A 41 -1.89 6.63 -5.22
N THR A 42 -1.15 6.04 -6.15
CA THR A 42 -1.27 4.61 -6.44
C THR A 42 -0.79 3.78 -5.26
N VAL A 43 0.39 4.07 -4.70
CA VAL A 43 0.90 3.39 -3.50
C VAL A 43 -0.06 3.58 -2.32
N PHE A 44 -0.61 4.79 -2.14
CA PHE A 44 -1.59 5.05 -1.09
C PHE A 44 -2.82 4.15 -1.22
N ARG A 45 -3.36 3.99 -2.43
CA ARG A 45 -4.48 3.05 -2.67
C ARG A 45 -4.08 1.61 -2.36
N LEU A 46 -2.87 1.20 -2.75
CA LEU A 46 -2.35 -0.14 -2.50
C LEU A 46 -2.11 -0.43 -1.02
N ALA A 47 -1.84 0.58 -0.20
CA ALA A 47 -1.66 0.41 1.24
C ALA A 47 -2.91 -0.16 1.94
N PHE A 48 -4.10 0.09 1.39
CA PHE A 48 -5.35 -0.53 1.86
C PHE A 48 -5.42 -2.03 1.57
N GLU A 49 -4.67 -2.50 0.58
CA GLU A 49 -4.69 -3.89 0.13
C GLU A 49 -3.50 -4.70 0.67
N LEU A 50 -2.45 -4.10 1.21
CA LEU A 50 -1.20 -4.79 1.49
C LEU A 50 -0.62 -4.41 2.86
N PRO A 51 -1.07 -5.01 3.99
CA PRO A 51 -2.18 -5.97 4.16
C PRO A 51 -3.56 -5.30 4.10
N GLN A 52 -4.63 -6.09 3.96
CA GLN A 52 -5.99 -5.53 3.93
C GLN A 52 -6.31 -4.77 5.22
N VAL A 53 -6.47 -3.45 5.10
CA VAL A 53 -6.81 -2.52 6.18
C VAL A 53 -7.93 -1.60 5.74
N THR A 54 -8.71 -1.10 6.71
CA THR A 54 -9.81 -0.16 6.44
C THR A 54 -9.41 1.30 6.63
N ARG A 55 -8.25 1.57 7.25
CA ARG A 55 -7.77 2.92 7.54
C ARG A 55 -6.25 3.02 7.37
N VAL A 56 -5.84 4.13 6.77
CA VAL A 56 -4.43 4.52 6.59
C VAL A 56 -4.27 5.93 7.13
N ALA A 57 -3.31 6.12 8.03
CA ALA A 57 -2.99 7.44 8.55
C ALA A 57 -1.95 8.12 7.64
N VAL A 58 -2.21 9.37 7.27
CA VAL A 58 -1.30 10.18 6.45
C VAL A 58 -1.06 11.52 7.12
N GLY A 59 0.19 11.96 7.13
CA GLY A 59 0.59 13.29 7.58
C GLY A 59 1.12 14.09 6.40
N SER A 60 0.49 15.23 6.10
CA SER A 60 0.98 16.19 5.10
C SER A 60 0.50 17.58 5.46
N THR A 61 1.34 18.59 5.23
CA THR A 61 1.01 20.01 5.38
C THR A 61 0.50 20.63 4.07
N SER A 62 0.53 19.89 2.96
CA SER A 62 0.04 20.36 1.66
C SER A 62 -1.40 19.93 1.41
N SER A 63 -2.31 20.90 1.28
CA SER A 63 -3.71 20.65 0.97
C SER A 63 -3.91 19.99 -0.39
N GLU A 64 -3.06 20.30 -1.37
CA GLU A 64 -3.11 19.69 -2.69
C GLU A 64 -2.75 18.21 -2.62
N HIS A 65 -1.70 17.88 -1.86
CA HIS A 65 -1.29 16.51 -1.63
C HIS A 65 -2.38 15.69 -0.94
N LEU A 66 -3.02 16.25 0.09
CA LEU A 66 -4.14 15.59 0.77
C LEU A 66 -5.33 15.35 -0.18
N ARG A 67 -5.63 16.29 -1.08
CA ARG A 67 -6.70 16.12 -2.08
C ARG A 67 -6.37 15.00 -3.07
N ALA A 68 -5.12 14.91 -3.53
CA ALA A 68 -4.69 13.82 -4.40
C ALA A 68 -4.80 12.45 -3.72
N LEU A 69 -4.47 12.35 -2.42
CA LEU A 69 -4.63 11.12 -1.64
C LEU A 69 -6.11 10.75 -1.44
N ALA A 70 -6.98 11.73 -1.19
CA ALA A 70 -8.42 11.50 -1.07
C ALA A 70 -9.01 10.95 -2.39
N ALA A 71 -8.66 11.55 -3.53
CA ALA A 71 -9.09 11.06 -4.85
C ALA A 71 -8.53 9.67 -5.17
N ALA A 72 -7.37 9.32 -4.63
CA ALA A 72 -6.74 8.01 -4.84
C ALA A 72 -7.54 6.86 -4.23
N VAL A 73 -8.43 7.11 -3.26
CA VAL A 73 -9.30 6.08 -2.66
C VAL A 73 -10.20 5.42 -3.71
N ASP A 74 -10.61 6.18 -4.75
CA ASP A 74 -11.48 5.70 -5.81
C ASP A 74 -10.75 4.92 -6.91
N LEU A 75 -9.41 4.85 -6.86
CA LEU A 75 -8.63 4.04 -7.79
C LEU A 75 -8.98 2.55 -7.64
N GLN A 76 -9.10 1.87 -8.78
CA GLN A 76 -9.43 0.45 -8.82
C GLN A 76 -8.18 -0.38 -8.98
N VAL A 77 -7.97 -1.24 -8.00
CA VAL A 77 -6.84 -2.15 -7.96
C VAL A 77 -7.20 -3.45 -8.68
N ASP A 78 -6.25 -4.04 -9.39
CA ASP A 78 -6.33 -5.38 -9.93
C ASP A 78 -6.20 -6.41 -8.78
N GLY A 79 -7.34 -6.97 -8.38
CA GLY A 79 -7.39 -7.96 -7.31
C GLY A 79 -6.61 -9.24 -7.60
N GLY A 80 -6.43 -9.60 -8.88
CA GLY A 80 -5.61 -10.75 -9.30
C GLY A 80 -4.13 -10.51 -9.03
N GLN A 81 -3.64 -9.34 -9.43
CA GLN A 81 -2.25 -8.92 -9.17
C GLN A 81 -1.96 -8.78 -7.67
N ILE A 82 -2.90 -8.23 -6.90
CA ILE A 82 -2.79 -8.16 -5.43
C ILE A 82 -2.73 -9.54 -4.79
N THR A 83 -3.61 -10.45 -5.21
CA THR A 83 -3.63 -11.81 -4.66
C THR A 83 -2.32 -12.54 -4.95
N ARG A 84 -1.82 -12.44 -6.19
CA ARG A 84 -0.52 -12.99 -6.60
C ARG A 84 0.62 -12.41 -5.78
N TYR A 85 0.62 -11.09 -5.57
CA TYR A 85 1.66 -10.43 -4.78
C TYR A 85 1.61 -10.83 -3.30
N ARG A 86 0.42 -10.96 -2.70
CA ARG A 86 0.26 -11.49 -1.33
C ARG A 86 0.79 -12.92 -1.21
N GLN A 87 0.56 -13.77 -2.22
CA GLN A 87 1.10 -15.13 -2.25
C GLN A 87 2.63 -15.12 -2.32
N LEU A 88 3.22 -14.27 -3.15
CA LEU A 88 4.69 -14.11 -3.21
C LEU A 88 5.27 -13.64 -1.88
N LEU A 89 4.63 -12.67 -1.22
CA LEU A 89 5.04 -12.22 0.12
C LEU A 89 4.94 -13.31 1.19
N ALA A 90 3.93 -14.18 1.09
CA ALA A 90 3.75 -15.31 2.01
C ALA A 90 4.73 -16.47 1.74
N ALA A 91 5.08 -16.69 0.48
CA ALA A 91 6.04 -17.71 0.06
C ALA A 91 7.50 -17.30 0.30
N ARG A 92 7.78 -15.99 0.50
CA ARG A 92 9.12 -15.51 0.83
C ARG A 92 9.52 -16.03 2.22
N PRO A 93 10.62 -16.79 2.37
CA PRO A 93 11.17 -17.09 3.68
C PRO A 93 11.44 -15.76 4.36
N SER A 94 10.99 -15.60 5.60
CA SER A 94 11.32 -14.43 6.40
C SER A 94 12.83 -14.27 6.45
N LEU A 95 13.37 -13.31 5.69
CA LEU A 95 14.70 -12.77 5.93
C LEU A 95 14.69 -12.32 7.39
N ARG A 96 15.36 -13.11 8.23
CA ARG A 96 15.69 -12.75 9.60
C ARG A 96 16.45 -11.42 9.52
N PRO A 97 16.17 -10.44 10.40
CA PRO A 97 17.11 -9.35 10.57
C PRO A 97 18.40 -9.96 11.14
N GLU A 98 19.45 -10.00 10.33
CA GLU A 98 20.81 -10.21 10.83
C GLU A 98 21.17 -8.97 11.66
N ALA A 99 21.32 -9.17 12.96
CA ALA A 99 22.09 -8.33 13.88
C ALA A 99 23.29 -9.19 14.31
N PRO A 100 24.50 -8.62 14.48
CA PRO A 100 24.78 -7.52 15.41
C PRO A 100 25.39 -6.25 14.78
#